data_AF-A0A948UMD2-F1
#
_entry.id   AF-A0A948UMD2-F1
#
_cell.length_a   1.000
_cell.length_b   1.000
_cell.length_c   1.000
_cell.angle_alpha   90.00
_cell.angle_beta   90.00
_cell.angle_gamma   90.00
#
_symmetry.space_group_name_H-M   'P 1'
#
loop_
_entity.id
_entity.type
_entity.pdbx_description
1 polymer ?
#
loop_
_entity_poly.entity_id
_entity_poly.type
_entity_poly.pdbx_seq_one_letter_code
_entity_poly.pdbx_strand_id
1 'polypeptide(L)' 'MEKRVERLRKSLAENNIDTLMVLVEENRRYLSGFTGEDTQFDETAGALFITD' A
#
# COMPACT_ATOMS: atom_id res chain seq x y z
N MET A 1 10.37 -3.72 -7.66
CA MET A 1 9.34 -3.39 -6.64
C MET A 1 8.31 -4.52 -6.47
N GLU A 2 7.94 -5.22 -7.55
CA GLU A 2 6.93 -6.31 -7.59
C GLU A 2 7.07 -7.35 -6.47
N LYS A 3 8.30 -7.80 -6.16
CA LYS A 3 8.53 -8.86 -5.16
C LYS A 3 8.00 -8.59 -3.75
N ARG A 4 7.77 -7.34 -3.34
CA ARG A 4 7.27 -7.01 -1.99
C ARG A 4 5.75 -7.15 -1.90
N VAL A 5 5.04 -6.53 -2.84
CA VAL A 5 3.58 -6.60 -2.89
C VAL A 5 3.12 -8.02 -3.20
N GLU A 6 3.82 -8.75 -4.07
CA GLU A 6 3.51 -10.16 -4.34
C GLU A 6 3.62 -11.06 -3.10
N ARG A 7 4.68 -10.88 -2.29
CA ARG A 7 4.82 -11.60 -1.01
C ARG A 7 3.70 -11.26 -0.04
N LEU A 8 3.30 -9.99 0.00
CA LEU A 8 2.21 -9.54 0.84
C LEU A 8 0.88 -10.13 0.38
N ARG A 9 0.56 -10.10 -0.92
CA ARG A 9 -0.65 -10.73 -1.49
C ARG A 9 -0.72 -12.22 -1.17
N LYS A 10 0.39 -12.94 -1.34
CA LYS A 10 0.47 -14.36 -0.96
C LYS A 10 0.13 -14.57 0.52
N SER A 11 0.67 -13.73 1.40
CA SER A 11 0.34 -13.77 2.83
C SER A 11 -1.14 -13.43 3.10
N LEU A 12 -1.74 -12.51 2.34
CA LEU A 12 -3.16 -12.17 2.48
C LEU A 12 -4.04 -13.38 2.11
N ALA A 13 -3.77 -14.02 0.97
CA ALA A 13 -4.45 -15.23 0.53
C ALA A 13 -4.29 -16.40 1.53
N GLU A 14 -3.07 -16.64 2.04
CA GLU A 14 -2.80 -17.68 3.03
C GLU A 14 -3.56 -17.47 4.36
N ASN A 15 -3.93 -16.22 4.69
CA ASN A 15 -4.64 -15.87 5.90
C ASN A 15 -6.15 -15.60 5.68
N ASN A 16 -6.68 -15.82 4.46
CA ASN A 16 -8.05 -15.46 4.08
C ASN A 16 -8.40 -13.99 4.37
N ILE A 17 -7.48 -13.07 4.03
CA ILE A 17 -7.69 -11.64 4.17
C ILE A 17 -7.94 -11.05 2.77
N ASP A 18 -9.17 -10.60 2.51
CA ASP A 18 -9.55 -10.09 1.19
C ASP A 18 -8.85 -8.76 0.83
N THR A 19 -8.63 -7.89 1.82
CA THR A 19 -8.12 -6.55 1.58
C THR A 19 -7.35 -5.99 2.77
N LEU A 20 -6.20 -5.38 2.47
CA LEU A 20 -5.42 -4.58 3.41
C LEU A 20 -5.52 -3.09 3.03
N MET A 21 -5.98 -2.27 3.99
CA MET A 21 -5.97 -0.80 3.87
C MET A 21 -4.76 -0.23 4.62
N VAL A 22 -3.92 0.53 3.92
CA VAL A 22 -2.70 1.14 4.46
C VAL A 22 -2.84 2.65 4.52
N LEU A 23 -2.87 3.19 5.74
CA LEU A 23 -3.07 4.62 6.03
C LEU A 23 -1.78 5.37 6.42
N VAL A 24 -0.72 4.64 6.75
CA VAL A 24 0.57 5.23 7.13
C VAL A 24 1.37 5.50 5.86
N GLU A 25 1.81 6.75 5.70
CA GLU A 25 2.45 7.24 4.46
C GLU A 25 3.72 6.47 4.11
N GLU A 26 4.56 6.19 5.09
CA GLU A 26 5.81 5.46 4.94
C GLU A 26 5.55 4.05 4.42
N ASN A 27 4.51 3.39 4.93
CA ASN A 27 4.10 2.07 4.47
C ASN A 27 3.53 2.12 3.05
N ARG A 28 2.72 3.13 2.72
CA ARG A 28 2.23 3.33 1.35
C ARG A 28 3.40 3.52 0.39
N ARG A 29 4.36 4.40 0.71
CA ARG A 29 5.55 4.66 -0.10
C ARG A 29 6.42 3.40 -0.24
N TYR A 30 6.62 2.66 0.84
CA TYR A 30 7.41 1.43 0.82
C TYR A 30 6.78 0.33 -0.05
N LEU A 31 5.46 0.17 0.02
CA LEU A 31 4.71 -0.88 -0.66
C LEU A 31 4.43 -0.53 -2.13
N SER A 32 3.94 0.68 -2.40
CA SER A 32 3.58 1.12 -3.76
C SER A 32 4.75 1.69 -4.55
N GLY A 33 5.84 2.10 -3.87
CA GLY A 33 6.94 2.90 -4.42
C GLY A 33 6.51 4.23 -5.04
N PHE A 34 5.25 4.61 -4.87
CA PHE A 34 4.74 5.90 -5.26
C PHE A 34 5.32 6.94 -4.29
N THR A 35 6.15 7.83 -4.81
CA THR A 35 6.56 9.06 -4.16
C THR A 35 5.73 10.15 -4.81
N GLY A 36 4.56 10.45 -4.26
CA GLY A 36 3.77 11.58 -4.74
C GLY A 36 4.64 12.82 -4.67
N GLU A 37 5.00 13.39 -5.83
CA GLU A 37 5.70 14.68 -5.92
C GLU A 37 4.71 15.84 -5.80
N ASP A 38 3.74 15.75 -4.89
CA ASP A 38 2.88 16.87 -4.55
C ASP A 38 2.84 17.03 -3.04
N THR A 39 3.85 17.70 -2.51
CA THR A 39 3.80 18.33 -1.18
C THR A 39 2.92 19.58 -1.23
N GLN A 40 1.82 19.56 -1.98
CA GLN A 40 0.81 20.60 -1.89
C GLN A 40 0.01 20.30 -0.64
N PHE A 41 0.05 21.23 0.32
CA PHE A 41 -0.45 21.13 1.69
C PHE A 41 -1.94 20.75 1.86
N ASP A 42 -2.64 20.44 0.76
CA ASP A 42 -4.08 20.15 0.69
C ASP A 42 -4.40 18.72 0.21
N GLU A 43 -3.41 17.87 -0.11
CA GLU A 43 -3.71 16.48 -0.44
C GLU A 43 -4.14 15.69 0.81
N THR A 44 -5.44 15.37 0.86
CA THR A 44 -6.05 14.50 1.85
C THR A 44 -5.25 13.20 2.00
N ALA A 45 -5.02 12.75 3.23
CA ALA A 45 -4.27 11.54 3.55
C ALA A 45 -4.72 10.35 2.67
N GLY A 46 -3.90 9.97 1.69
CA GLY A 46 -4.23 8.88 0.77
C GLY A 46 -4.31 7.53 1.48
N ALA A 47 -5.11 6.61 0.95
CA ALA A 47 -5.14 5.21 1.37
C ALA A 47 -4.60 4.32 0.23
N LEU A 48 -3.79 3.33 0.57
CA LEU A 48 -3.41 2.27 -0.36
C LEU A 48 -4.21 1.02 -0.03
N PHE A 49 -4.91 0.47 -1.02
CA PHE A 49 -5.59 -0.81 -0.92
C PHE A 49 -4.80 -1.90 -1.64
N ILE A 50 -4.60 -3.03 -0.96
CA ILE A 50 -3.98 -4.22 -1.53
C ILE A 50 -4.96 -5.37 -1.37
N THR A 51 -5.34 -5.97 -2.48
CA THR A 51 -6.20 -7.16 -2.56
C THR A 51 -5.35 -8.38 -2.89
N ASP A 52 -5.88 -9.58 -2.59
CA ASP A 52 -5.25 -10.87 -2.93
C ASP A 52 -5.01 -11.07 -4.44
#